data_AF-K2S185-F1
#
_entry.id   AF-K2S185-F1
#
_cell.length_a   1.000
_cell.length_b   1.000
_cell.length_c   1.000
_cell.angle_alpha   90.00
_cell.angle_beta   90.00
_cell.angle_gamma   90.00
#
_symmetry.space_group_name_H-M   'P 1'
#
loop_
_entity.id
_entity.type
_entity.pdbx_description
1 polymer ?
#
loop_
_entity_poly.entity_id
_entity_poly.type
_entity_poly.pdbx_seq_one_letter_code
_entity_poly.pdbx_strand_id
1 'polypeptide(L)'
;MNGPVWRVARREWHGMLNVSASKKYLPYQVLEAAKLLYDVLESPGGFAKHIERYSNSISMSMTTGYRVPHSDDPIISTMLEMFRKIVRFNMEYNYVNSFPVLLKLPSLLPGPVRKGKQVFAEYRKVLMEFERVANLSIPSFLQAIKASQAQIGLNDTQAVSLAETLASVSSHGHSSG
;
A
#
# COMPACT_ATOMS: atom_id res chain seq x y z
N MET A 1 14.02 -5.40 12.98
CA MET A 1 13.66 -4.08 12.40
C MET A 1 13.76 -2.99 13.47
N ASN A 2 14.87 -2.25 13.60
CA ASN A 2 15.03 -1.14 14.57
C ASN A 2 15.77 0.08 13.99
N GLY A 3 15.79 0.22 12.66
CA GLY A 3 16.52 1.30 11.96
C GLY A 3 15.80 2.66 12.00
N PRO A 4 16.50 3.76 11.65
CA PRO A 4 15.92 5.10 11.53
C PRO A 4 14.68 5.16 10.64
N VAL A 5 14.72 4.49 9.48
CA VAL A 5 13.59 4.36 8.53
C VAL A 5 12.37 3.74 9.23
N TRP A 6 12.57 2.67 9.99
CA TRP A 6 11.47 2.02 10.71
C TRP A 6 10.80 2.92 11.77
N ARG A 7 11.59 3.71 12.51
CA ARG A 7 11.05 4.64 13.51
C ARG A 7 10.18 5.72 12.87
N VAL A 8 10.58 6.20 11.71
CA VAL A 8 9.82 7.17 10.92
C VAL A 8 8.53 6.53 10.42
N ALA A 9 8.63 5.32 9.87
CA ALA A 9 7.48 4.57 9.37
C ALA A 9 6.42 4.41 10.45
N ARG A 10 6.85 3.93 11.62
CA ARG A 10 5.97 3.70 12.76
C ARG A 10 5.33 5.00 13.26
N ARG A 11 6.06 6.11 13.25
CA ARG A 11 5.53 7.44 13.63
C ARG A 11 4.43 7.87 12.67
N GLU A 12 4.67 7.81 11.36
CA GLU A 12 3.68 8.19 10.34
C GLU A 12 2.42 7.32 10.44
N TRP A 13 2.60 6.01 10.61
CA TRP A 13 1.52 5.08 10.85
C TRP A 13 0.66 5.41 12.05
N HIS A 14 1.29 5.60 13.22
CA HIS A 14 0.56 6.02 14.41
C HIS A 14 -0.12 7.37 14.21
N GLY A 15 0.49 8.29 13.48
CA GLY A 15 -0.09 9.58 13.14
C GLY A 15 -1.37 9.47 12.31
N MET A 16 -1.43 8.51 11.39
CA MET A 16 -2.55 8.31 10.48
C MET A 16 -3.64 7.37 10.99
N LEU A 17 -3.26 6.35 11.76
CA LEU A 17 -4.15 5.29 12.24
C LEU A 17 -4.64 5.51 13.67
N ASN A 18 -4.16 6.55 14.36
CA ASN A 18 -4.74 6.87 15.68
C ASN A 18 -6.22 7.26 15.54
N VAL A 19 -6.95 7.13 16.64
CA VAL A 19 -8.40 7.37 16.71
C VAL A 19 -8.78 8.78 16.23
N SER A 20 -7.95 9.79 16.50
CA SER A 20 -8.21 11.17 16.10
C SER A 20 -8.07 11.37 14.59
N ALA A 21 -7.03 10.81 13.98
CA ALA A 21 -6.80 10.85 12.54
C ALA A 21 -7.79 9.97 11.77
N SER A 22 -8.21 8.84 12.35
CA SER A 22 -9.17 7.91 11.75
C SER A 22 -10.52 8.58 11.46
N LYS A 23 -10.94 9.53 12.30
CA LYS A 23 -12.16 10.33 12.09
C LYS A 23 -12.16 11.12 10.78
N LYS A 24 -10.98 11.46 10.24
CA LYS A 24 -10.86 12.18 8.96
C LYS A 24 -11.28 11.32 7.77
N TYR A 25 -11.25 9.99 7.89
CA TYR A 25 -11.70 9.06 6.84
C TYR A 25 -13.19 8.73 6.95
N LEU A 26 -13.85 9.02 8.08
CA LEU A 26 -15.25 8.64 8.30
C LEU A 26 -16.20 9.21 7.24
N PRO A 27 -16.13 10.50 6.84
CA PRO A 27 -17.00 11.02 5.78
C PRO A 27 -16.85 10.24 4.47
N TYR A 28 -15.64 9.79 4.17
CA TYR A 28 -15.33 9.02 2.98
C TYR A 28 -15.84 7.57 3.08
N GLN A 29 -15.70 6.94 4.24
CA GLN A 29 -16.26 5.61 4.50
C GLN A 29 -17.79 5.61 4.34
N VAL A 30 -18.44 6.66 4.83
CA VAL A 30 -19.90 6.85 4.68
C VAL A 30 -20.27 7.06 3.21
N LEU A 31 -19.51 7.87 2.47
CA LEU A 31 -19.72 8.08 1.03
C LEU A 31 -19.61 6.77 0.24
N GLU A 32 -18.57 5.98 0.49
CA GLU A 32 -18.37 4.70 -0.20
C GLU A 32 -19.43 3.67 0.20
N ALA A 33 -19.87 3.67 1.46
CA ALA A 33 -20.93 2.78 1.93
C ALA A 33 -22.28 3.15 1.29
N ALA A 34 -22.60 4.44 1.19
CA ALA A 34 -23.79 4.92 0.49
C ALA A 34 -23.75 4.51 -0.99
N LYS A 35 -22.60 4.65 -1.66
CA LYS A 35 -22.44 4.20 -3.04
C LYS A 35 -22.56 2.68 -3.17
N LEU A 36 -22.02 1.90 -2.23
CA LEU A 36 -22.19 0.44 -2.21
C LEU A 36 -23.68 0.06 -2.16
N LEU A 37 -24.44 0.66 -1.24
CA LEU A 37 -25.87 0.40 -1.12
C LEU A 37 -26.62 0.78 -2.41
N TYR A 38 -26.28 1.93 -3.00
CA TYR A 38 -26.85 2.37 -4.27
C TYR A 38 -26.58 1.36 -5.39
N ASP A 39 -25.31 0.97 -5.60
CA ASP A 39 -24.92 0.04 -6.66
C ASP A 39 -25.57 -1.36 -6.46
N VAL A 40 -25.76 -1.81 -5.21
CA VAL A 40 -26.46 -3.06 -4.89
C VAL A 40 -27.96 -2.97 -5.18
N LEU A 41 -28.59 -1.83 -4.93
CA LEU A 41 -30.00 -1.60 -5.27
C LEU A 41 -30.21 -1.54 -6.79
N GLU A 42 -29.28 -0.92 -7.51
CA GLU A 42 -29.34 -0.78 -8.97
C GLU A 42 -29.06 -2.11 -9.69
N SER A 43 -28.07 -2.89 -9.19
CA SER A 43 -27.65 -4.15 -9.79
C SER A 43 -27.30 -5.20 -8.73
N PRO A 44 -28.30 -5.88 -8.15
CA PRO A 44 -28.07 -6.85 -7.06
C PRO A 44 -27.25 -8.07 -7.49
N GLY A 45 -27.32 -8.46 -8.77
CA GLY A 45 -26.51 -9.55 -9.33
C GLY A 45 -25.00 -9.27 -9.33
N GLY A 46 -24.59 -8.01 -9.15
CA GLY A 46 -23.19 -7.58 -9.09
C GLY A 46 -22.60 -7.50 -7.69
N PHE A 47 -23.27 -8.01 -6.65
CA PHE A 47 -22.92 -7.82 -5.24
C PHE A 47 -21.42 -7.98 -4.91
N ALA A 48 -20.78 -9.05 -5.38
CA ALA A 48 -19.37 -9.30 -5.14
C ALA A 48 -18.46 -8.20 -5.73
N LYS A 49 -18.75 -7.76 -6.96
CA LYS A 49 -18.01 -6.65 -7.61
C LYS A 49 -18.20 -5.33 -6.88
N HIS A 50 -19.40 -5.08 -6.35
CA HIS A 50 -19.69 -3.85 -5.60
C HIS A 50 -18.90 -3.81 -4.28
N ILE A 51 -18.83 -4.94 -3.56
CA ILE A 51 -17.99 -5.07 -2.36
C ILE A 51 -16.51 -4.92 -2.69
N GLU A 52 -16.04 -5.54 -3.77
CA GLU A 52 -14.66 -5.41 -4.22
C GLU A 52 -14.31 -3.95 -4.52
N ARG A 53 -15.15 -3.24 -5.28
CA ARG A 53 -14.99 -1.81 -5.57
C ARG A 53 -14.98 -0.98 -4.29
N TYR A 54 -15.90 -1.23 -3.36
CA TYR A 54 -15.95 -0.57 -2.06
C TYR A 54 -14.64 -0.75 -1.28
N SER A 55 -14.19 -1.99 -1.10
CA SER A 55 -12.97 -2.32 -0.37
C SER A 55 -11.72 -1.68 -1.00
N ASN A 56 -11.62 -1.76 -2.33
CA ASN A 56 -10.54 -1.15 -3.10
C ASN A 56 -10.58 0.38 -2.93
N SER A 57 -11.75 1.02 -2.98
CA SER A 57 -11.89 2.47 -2.81
C SER A 57 -11.42 2.95 -1.45
N ILE A 58 -11.82 2.28 -0.36
CA ILE A 58 -11.36 2.62 0.99
C ILE A 58 -9.84 2.47 1.10
N SER A 59 -9.31 1.31 0.66
CA SER A 59 -7.89 0.99 0.78
C SER A 59 -7.01 1.94 -0.03
N MET A 60 -7.40 2.22 -1.28
CA MET A 60 -6.66 3.14 -2.16
C MET A 60 -6.73 4.59 -1.67
N SER A 61 -7.85 5.00 -1.09
CA SER A 61 -7.97 6.35 -0.52
C SER A 61 -7.03 6.56 0.67
N MET A 62 -6.90 5.55 1.54
CA MET A 62 -5.97 5.62 2.68
C MET A 62 -4.50 5.49 2.26
N THR A 63 -4.21 4.66 1.25
CA THR A 63 -2.83 4.37 0.84
C THR A 63 -2.25 5.41 -0.11
N THR A 64 -2.99 5.78 -1.14
CA THR A 64 -2.51 6.68 -2.20
C THR A 64 -3.27 7.99 -2.27
N GLY A 65 -4.44 8.11 -1.64
CA GLY A 65 -5.31 9.27 -1.80
C GLY A 65 -6.10 9.23 -3.11
N TYR A 66 -6.24 8.04 -3.70
CA TYR A 66 -7.01 7.83 -4.92
C TYR A 66 -8.36 7.17 -4.62
N ARG A 67 -9.44 7.85 -5.01
CA ARG A 67 -10.79 7.30 -5.00
C ARG A 67 -11.03 6.45 -6.24
N VAL A 68 -11.49 5.24 -6.01
CA VAL A 68 -11.87 4.26 -7.03
C VAL A 68 -13.30 4.54 -7.51
N PRO A 69 -13.49 4.97 -8.77
CA PRO A 69 -14.83 5.29 -9.28
C PRO A 69 -15.62 4.05 -9.70
N HIS A 70 -14.94 3.04 -10.26
CA HIS A 70 -15.54 1.84 -10.87
C HIS A 70 -14.73 0.58 -10.55
N SER A 71 -15.35 -0.60 -10.62
CA SER A 71 -14.65 -1.89 -10.39
C SER A 71 -13.58 -2.17 -11.44
N ASP A 72 -13.80 -1.72 -12.66
CA ASP A 72 -12.96 -2.06 -13.83
C ASP A 72 -11.91 -0.97 -14.11
N ASP A 73 -11.55 -0.20 -13.08
CA ASP A 73 -10.56 0.85 -13.19
C ASP A 73 -9.16 0.25 -13.48
N PRO A 74 -8.55 0.58 -14.63
CA PRO A 74 -7.25 0.03 -15.02
C PRO A 74 -6.11 0.45 -14.07
N ILE A 75 -6.25 1.60 -13.40
CA ILE A 75 -5.24 2.12 -12.47
C ILE A 75 -5.18 1.23 -11.22
N ILE A 76 -6.33 0.79 -10.72
CA ILE A 76 -6.40 -0.13 -9.57
C ILE A 76 -5.86 -1.50 -9.94
N SER A 77 -6.20 -1.99 -11.14
CA SER A 77 -5.72 -3.28 -11.63
C SER A 77 -4.19 -3.34 -11.57
N THR A 78 -3.52 -2.25 -11.94
CA THR A 78 -2.07 -2.10 -11.82
C THR A 78 -1.58 -2.23 -10.36
N MET A 79 -2.25 -1.58 -9.41
CA MET A 79 -1.90 -1.69 -7.98
C MET A 79 -2.14 -3.10 -7.42
N LEU A 80 -3.28 -3.71 -7.75
CA LEU A 80 -3.63 -5.06 -7.31
C LEU A 80 -2.66 -6.11 -7.86
N GLU A 81 -2.26 -5.99 -9.12
CA GLU A 81 -1.22 -6.82 -9.71
C GLU A 81 0.13 -6.64 -9.01
N MET A 82 0.47 -5.41 -8.65
CA MET A 82 1.68 -5.11 -7.90
C MET A 82 1.64 -5.75 -6.50
N PHE A 83 0.51 -5.65 -5.78
CA PHE A 83 0.33 -6.36 -4.51
C PHE A 83 0.45 -7.88 -4.67
N ARG A 84 -0.16 -8.48 -5.70
CA ARG A 84 -0.02 -9.92 -6.00
C ARG A 84 1.44 -10.30 -6.30
N LYS A 85 2.21 -9.45 -6.97
CA LYS A 85 3.65 -9.67 -7.21
C LYS A 85 4.45 -9.63 -5.91
N ILE A 86 4.16 -8.68 -5.01
CA ILE A 86 4.81 -8.59 -3.69
C ILE A 86 4.48 -9.82 -2.85
N VAL A 87 3.22 -10.25 -2.80
CA VAL A 87 2.81 -11.47 -2.08
C VAL A 87 3.52 -12.70 -2.64
N ARG A 88 3.55 -12.87 -3.97
CA ARG A 88 4.27 -13.99 -4.61
C ARG A 88 5.76 -13.99 -4.26
N PHE A 89 6.40 -12.82 -4.30
CA PHE A 89 7.80 -12.69 -3.89
C PHE A 89 8.02 -13.11 -2.43
N ASN A 90 7.18 -12.64 -1.51
CA ASN A 90 7.29 -13.01 -0.10
C ASN A 90 7.10 -14.52 0.13
N MET A 91 6.17 -15.15 -0.61
CA MET A 91 5.95 -16.60 -0.55
C MET A 91 7.13 -17.39 -1.13
N GLU A 92 7.62 -16.98 -2.30
CA GLU A 92 8.73 -17.65 -3.00
C GLU A 92 10.03 -17.60 -2.19
N TYR A 93 10.31 -16.49 -1.49
CA TYR A 93 11.55 -16.26 -0.76
C TYR A 93 11.39 -16.29 0.76
N ASN A 94 10.33 -16.90 1.29
CA ASN A 94 10.08 -16.94 2.74
C ASN A 94 11.22 -17.61 3.54
N TYR A 95 11.94 -18.54 2.93
CA TYR A 95 13.07 -19.28 3.51
C TYR A 95 14.28 -18.38 3.80
N VAL A 96 14.35 -17.20 3.21
CA VAL A 96 15.41 -16.21 3.48
C VAL A 96 15.38 -15.78 4.96
N ASN A 97 14.21 -15.82 5.60
CA ASN A 97 14.10 -15.57 7.03
C ASN A 97 14.82 -16.64 7.86
N SER A 98 14.85 -17.88 7.39
CA SER A 98 15.58 -18.99 8.02
C SER A 98 17.08 -18.96 7.70
N PHE A 99 17.48 -18.36 6.58
CA PHE A 99 18.87 -18.26 6.14
C PHE A 99 19.28 -16.81 5.79
N PRO A 100 19.50 -15.94 6.78
CA PRO A 100 19.79 -14.52 6.56
C PRO A 100 21.07 -14.25 5.75
N VAL A 101 21.98 -15.22 5.67
CA VAL A 101 23.20 -15.13 4.85
C VAL A 101 22.88 -14.90 3.37
N LEU A 102 21.72 -15.36 2.89
CA LEU A 102 21.28 -15.18 1.51
C LEU A 102 21.01 -13.71 1.15
N LEU A 103 20.72 -12.86 2.14
CA LEU A 103 20.56 -11.41 1.95
C LEU A 103 21.89 -10.68 1.75
N LYS A 104 23.02 -11.32 2.11
CA LYS A 104 24.36 -10.75 1.92
C LYS A 104 24.93 -11.03 0.53
N LEU A 105 24.25 -11.87 -0.27
CA LEU A 105 24.69 -12.19 -1.62
C LEU A 105 24.56 -10.96 -2.55
N PRO A 106 25.56 -10.71 -3.40
CA PRO A 106 25.52 -9.58 -4.33
C PRO A 106 24.37 -9.74 -5.33
N SER A 107 23.71 -8.62 -5.67
CA SER A 107 22.54 -8.60 -6.58
C SER A 107 22.84 -8.95 -8.04
N LEU A 108 24.11 -9.22 -8.38
CA LEU A 108 24.53 -9.74 -9.68
C LEU A 108 24.06 -11.18 -9.87
N LEU A 109 23.99 -11.97 -8.79
CA LEU A 109 23.56 -13.35 -8.82
C LEU A 109 22.02 -13.44 -8.89
N PRO A 110 21.47 -14.45 -9.61
CA PRO A 110 20.04 -14.76 -9.53
C PRO A 110 19.71 -15.18 -8.10
N GLY A 111 18.66 -14.59 -7.51
CA GLY A 111 18.28 -14.86 -6.12
C GLY A 111 17.40 -13.78 -5.49
N PRO A 112 17.11 -13.91 -4.18
CA PRO A 112 16.16 -13.06 -3.47
C PRO A 112 16.50 -11.56 -3.56
N VAL A 113 17.77 -11.22 -3.45
CA VAL A 113 18.23 -9.82 -3.47
C VAL A 113 17.98 -9.17 -4.84
N ARG A 114 18.30 -9.88 -5.93
CA ARG A 114 18.08 -9.38 -7.29
C ARG A 114 16.59 -9.26 -7.59
N LYS A 115 15.80 -10.28 -7.25
CA LYS A 115 14.36 -10.29 -7.50
C LYS A 115 13.64 -9.23 -6.66
N GLY A 116 14.02 -9.08 -5.39
CA GLY A 116 13.50 -8.03 -4.51
C GLY A 116 13.76 -6.63 -5.08
N LYS A 117 14.97 -6.35 -5.56
CA LYS A 117 15.28 -5.08 -6.24
C LYS A 117 14.41 -4.81 -7.47
N GLN A 118 14.09 -5.84 -8.26
CA GLN A 118 13.22 -5.70 -9.44
C GLN A 118 11.77 -5.39 -9.02
N VAL A 119 11.21 -6.18 -8.11
CA VAL A 119 9.84 -5.99 -7.57
C VAL A 119 9.70 -4.60 -6.95
N PHE A 120 10.72 -4.17 -6.21
CA PHE A 120 10.77 -2.84 -5.61
C PHE A 120 10.81 -1.70 -6.64
N ALA A 121 11.61 -1.85 -7.70
CA ALA A 121 11.68 -0.86 -8.78
C ALA A 121 10.35 -0.75 -9.55
N GLU A 122 9.64 -1.86 -9.74
CA GLU A 122 8.29 -1.87 -10.30
C GLU A 122 7.30 -1.18 -9.37
N TYR A 123 7.29 -1.53 -8.08
CA TYR A 123 6.42 -0.91 -7.09
C TYR A 123 6.60 0.60 -7.03
N ARG A 124 7.86 1.07 -7.08
CA ARG A 124 8.18 2.50 -7.14
C ARG A 124 7.49 3.19 -8.33
N LYS A 125 7.50 2.57 -9.52
CA LYS A 125 6.85 3.15 -10.71
C LYS A 125 5.35 3.28 -10.51
N VAL A 126 4.71 2.25 -9.96
CA VAL A 126 3.29 2.26 -9.64
C VAL A 126 2.95 3.36 -8.63
N LEU A 127 3.72 3.48 -7.54
CA LEU A 127 3.50 4.56 -6.57
C LEU A 127 3.59 5.96 -7.20
N MET A 128 4.57 6.20 -8.07
CA MET A 128 4.72 7.49 -8.77
C MET A 128 3.54 7.78 -9.72
N GLU A 129 2.92 6.77 -10.32
CA GLU A 129 1.67 6.91 -11.09
C GLU A 129 0.56 7.46 -10.18
N PHE A 130 0.38 6.83 -9.02
CA PHE A 130 -0.64 7.19 -8.05
C PHE A 130 -0.47 8.60 -7.47
N GLU A 131 0.76 9.10 -7.36
CA GLU A 131 1.00 10.49 -6.98
C GLU A 131 0.40 11.50 -7.96
N ARG A 132 0.37 11.16 -9.26
CA ARG A 132 -0.13 12.05 -10.31
C ARG A 132 -1.65 12.05 -10.39
N VAL A 133 -2.27 10.91 -10.08
CA VAL A 133 -3.72 10.71 -10.22
C VAL A 133 -4.48 10.86 -8.90
N ALA A 134 -3.77 10.97 -7.77
CA ALA A 134 -4.38 11.21 -6.46
C ALA A 134 -5.34 12.41 -6.53
N ASN A 135 -6.59 12.16 -6.15
CA ASN A 135 -7.71 13.08 -6.33
C ASN A 135 -8.42 13.41 -5.02
N LEU A 136 -7.91 12.93 -3.88
CA LEU A 136 -8.42 13.23 -2.55
C LEU A 136 -7.46 14.13 -1.78
N SER A 137 -8.02 15.12 -1.08
CA SER A 137 -7.30 15.98 -0.13
C SER A 137 -7.21 15.36 1.28
N ILE A 138 -7.40 14.05 1.39
CA ILE A 138 -7.35 13.31 2.65
C ILE A 138 -5.90 12.86 2.90
N PRO A 139 -5.39 12.85 4.15
CA PRO A 139 -4.10 12.28 4.44
C PRO A 139 -3.98 10.86 3.90
N SER A 140 -2.92 10.57 3.15
CA SER A 140 -2.62 9.23 2.64
C SER A 140 -1.22 8.77 3.02
N PHE A 141 -0.98 7.45 3.02
CA PHE A 141 0.33 6.91 3.43
C PHE A 141 1.43 7.44 2.49
N LEU A 142 1.12 7.52 1.19
CA LEU A 142 2.00 8.09 0.18
C LEU A 142 2.38 9.56 0.49
N GLN A 143 1.43 10.38 0.92
CA GLN A 143 1.72 11.76 1.36
C GLN A 143 2.60 11.79 2.61
N ALA A 144 2.32 10.93 3.60
CA ALA A 144 3.10 10.85 4.83
C ALA A 144 4.56 10.43 4.58
N ILE A 145 4.78 9.48 3.68
CA ILE A 145 6.12 9.05 3.23
C ILE A 145 6.88 10.21 2.61
N LYS A 146 6.24 10.99 1.73
CA LYS A 146 6.86 12.16 1.10
C LYS A 146 7.21 13.25 2.11
N ALA A 147 6.28 13.55 3.03
CA ALA A 147 6.53 14.52 4.09
C ALA A 147 7.72 14.09 4.96
N SER A 148 7.79 12.80 5.32
CA SER A 148 8.93 12.21 6.01
C SER A 148 10.22 12.32 5.20
N GLN A 149 10.18 12.01 3.91
CA GLN A 149 11.33 12.12 3.02
C GLN A 149 11.92 13.54 3.04
N ALA A 150 11.06 14.56 2.97
CA ALA A 150 11.46 15.97 3.01
C ALA A 150 11.99 16.41 4.39
N GLN A 151 11.41 15.93 5.49
CA GLN A 151 11.78 16.36 6.85
C GLN A 151 13.11 15.78 7.33
N ILE A 152 13.40 14.53 6.99
CA ILE A 152 14.59 13.82 7.52
C ILE A 152 15.61 13.46 6.43
N GLY A 153 15.41 13.95 5.20
CA GLY A 153 16.36 13.80 4.10
C GLY A 153 16.52 12.36 3.63
N LEU A 154 15.44 11.57 3.59
CA LEU A 154 15.52 10.22 3.03
C LEU A 154 15.80 10.32 1.52
N ASN A 155 16.64 9.44 1.01
CA ASN A 155 16.72 9.25 -0.44
C ASN A 155 15.50 8.46 -0.95
N ASP A 156 15.24 8.51 -2.25
CA ASP A 156 14.07 7.85 -2.84
C ASP A 156 14.02 6.35 -2.55
N THR A 157 15.17 5.70 -2.45
CA THR A 157 15.23 4.26 -2.14
C THR A 157 14.79 4.01 -0.70
N GLN A 158 15.17 4.87 0.23
CA GLN A 158 14.73 4.80 1.62
C GLN A 158 13.25 5.17 1.77
N ALA A 159 12.75 6.14 1.00
CA ALA A 159 11.33 6.52 1.00
C ALA A 159 10.44 5.41 0.44
N VAL A 160 10.84 4.72 -0.62
CA VAL A 160 10.09 3.57 -1.14
C VAL A 160 10.23 2.36 -0.21
N SER A 161 11.39 2.15 0.42
CA SER A 161 11.56 1.10 1.44
C SER A 161 10.69 1.36 2.67
N LEU A 162 10.52 2.62 3.04
CA LEU A 162 9.54 3.06 4.00
C LEU A 162 8.12 2.68 3.52
N ALA A 163 7.74 3.04 2.29
CA ALA A 163 6.44 2.72 1.70
C ALA A 163 6.10 1.23 1.70
N GLU A 164 7.07 0.38 1.38
CA GLU A 164 6.96 -1.08 1.41
C GLU A 164 6.84 -1.60 2.84
N THR A 165 7.64 -1.07 3.76
CA THR A 165 7.54 -1.43 5.19
C THR A 165 6.15 -1.06 5.72
N LEU A 166 5.62 0.09 5.33
CA LEU A 166 4.26 0.52 5.66
C LEU A 166 3.24 -0.45 5.06
N ALA A 167 3.30 -0.77 3.76
CA ALA A 167 2.35 -1.69 3.14
C ALA A 167 2.41 -3.14 3.69
N SER A 168 3.61 -3.61 4.07
CA SER A 168 3.80 -4.97 4.60
C SER A 168 3.33 -5.10 6.05
N VAL A 169 3.48 -4.08 6.89
CA VAL A 169 2.96 -4.14 8.26
C VAL A 169 1.42 -4.13 8.24
N SER A 170 0.76 -3.52 7.24
CA SER A 170 -0.71 -3.55 7.15
C SER A 170 -1.24 -4.90 6.71
N SER A 171 -0.47 -5.67 5.95
CA SER A 171 -0.87 -7.03 5.56
C SER A 171 -0.63 -8.06 6.66
N HIS A 172 0.38 -7.86 7.53
CA HIS A 172 0.67 -8.78 8.65
C HIS A 172 -0.25 -8.60 9.87
N GLY A 173 -1.03 -7.53 9.94
CA GLY A 173 -2.06 -7.34 10.97
C GLY A 173 -3.27 -8.27 10.84
N HIS A 174 -3.40 -9.01 9.73
CA HIS A 174 -4.52 -9.92 9.47
C HIS A 174 -4.23 -11.40 9.75
N SER A 175 -3.05 -11.77 10.24
CA SER A 175 -2.68 -13.17 10.53
C SER A 175 -2.37 -13.47 12.00
N SER A 176 -2.74 -12.56 12.92
CA SER A 176 -2.63 -12.77 14.36
C SER A 176 -3.98 -12.53 15.04
N GLY A 177 -4.88 -13.49 14.84
CA GLY A 177 -6.15 -13.67 15.53
C GLY A 177 -6.54 -15.13 15.44
#